data_AF-A0AAW7TLR6-F1
#
_entry.id   AF-A0AAW7TLR6-F1
#
_cell.length_a   1.000
_cell.length_b   1.000
_cell.length_c   1.000
_cell.angle_alpha   90.00
_cell.angle_beta   90.00
_cell.angle_gamma   90.00
#
_symmetry.space_group_name_H-M   'P 1'
#
loop_
_entity.id
_entity.type
_entity.pdbx_description
1 polymer ?
#
loop_
_entity_poly.entity_id
_entity_poly.type
_entity_poly.pdbx_seq_one_letter_code
_entity_poly.pdbx_strand_id
1 'polypeptide(L)'
;MKNHWQLKNEQELNGVIEKAKQTFPFLQDDQLIQHRAQLFKALGDETRLRIVGMLMHSDLCMCEITAALQLPPSTVTHHLKLLERGKVVHVYKQGKFTIYQLNQEVVMPLMEERRDIHV
;
A
#
# COMPACT_ATOMS: atom_id res chain seq x y z
N MET A 1 1.82 -36.93 -4.38
CA MET A 1 0.87 -37.04 -3.25
C MET A 1 0.06 -35.77 -3.19
N LYS A 2 -1.26 -35.82 -3.41
CA LYS A 2 -2.14 -34.66 -3.17
C LYS A 2 -2.35 -34.58 -1.66
N ASN A 3 -1.77 -33.57 -1.00
CA ASN A 3 -2.16 -33.26 0.37
C ASN A 3 -3.64 -32.88 0.35
N HIS A 4 -4.49 -33.69 0.98
CA HIS A 4 -5.89 -33.35 1.17
C HIS A 4 -5.95 -32.33 2.30
N TRP A 5 -6.30 -31.09 1.95
CA TRP A 5 -6.69 -30.11 2.95
C TRP A 5 -7.90 -30.64 3.72
N GLN A 6 -7.84 -30.58 5.04
CA GLN A 6 -8.92 -30.98 5.94
C GLN A 6 -9.23 -29.81 6.88
N LEU A 7 -10.49 -29.76 7.32
CA LEU A 7 -10.94 -28.77 8.30
C LEU A 7 -10.23 -29.03 9.64
N LYS A 8 -9.60 -27.99 10.18
CA LYS A 8 -8.93 -28.05 11.48
C LYS A 8 -9.95 -28.12 12.59
N ASN A 9 -9.67 -28.90 13.63
CA ASN A 9 -10.42 -28.84 14.87
C ASN A 9 -10.09 -27.55 15.65
N GLU A 10 -10.79 -27.30 16.75
CA GLU A 10 -10.63 -26.08 17.56
C GLU A 10 -9.20 -25.91 18.10
N GLN A 11 -8.58 -26.97 18.60
CA GLN A 11 -7.22 -26.93 19.14
C GLN A 11 -6.20 -26.60 18.04
N GLU A 12 -6.31 -27.24 16.88
CA GLU A 12 -5.47 -26.96 15.72
C GLU A 12 -5.65 -25.53 15.20
N LEU A 13 -6.90 -25.04 15.17
CA LEU A 13 -7.22 -23.67 14.74
C LEU A 13 -6.62 -22.64 15.70
N ASN A 14 -6.76 -22.84 17.01
CA ASN A 14 -6.15 -21.97 18.02
C ASN A 14 -4.63 -21.96 17.90
N GLY A 15 -4.00 -23.11 17.65
CA GLY A 15 -2.57 -23.19 17.37
C GLY A 15 -2.13 -22.37 16.16
N VAL A 16 -2.95 -22.34 15.09
CA VAL A 16 -2.69 -21.49 13.91
C VAL A 16 -2.82 -20.00 14.25
N ILE A 17 -3.88 -19.61 14.95
CA ILE A 17 -4.13 -18.21 15.33
C ILE A 17 -2.98 -17.67 16.19
N GLU A 18 -2.56 -18.42 17.20
CA GLU A 18 -1.48 -18.00 18.09
C GLU A 18 -0.13 -17.95 17.36
N LYS A 19 0.17 -18.92 16.48
CA LYS A 19 1.36 -18.86 15.63
C LYS A 19 1.35 -17.64 14.71
N ALA A 20 0.19 -17.27 14.15
CA ALA A 20 0.05 -16.09 13.31
C ALA A 20 0.33 -14.80 14.10
N LYS A 21 -0.23 -14.67 15.31
CA LYS A 21 0.03 -13.52 16.20
C LYS A 21 1.49 -13.43 16.67
N GLN A 22 2.16 -14.57 16.88
CA GLN A 22 3.59 -14.61 17.21
C GLN A 22 4.47 -14.19 16.02
N THR A 23 4.14 -14.68 14.83
CA THR A 23 4.88 -14.37 13.59
C THR A 23 4.66 -12.92 13.15
N PHE A 24 3.44 -12.42 13.35
CA PHE A 24 3.02 -11.07 12.99
C PHE A 24 2.42 -10.36 14.22
N PRO A 25 3.27 -9.80 15.10
CA PRO A 25 2.81 -9.18 16.35
C PRO A 25 1.75 -8.09 16.16
N PHE A 26 1.75 -7.40 15.02
CA PHE A 26 0.75 -6.39 14.71
C PHE A 26 -0.69 -6.94 14.65
N LEU A 27 -0.88 -8.25 14.47
CA LEU A 27 -2.22 -8.88 14.47
C LEU A 27 -2.89 -8.88 15.85
N GLN A 28 -2.19 -8.41 16.88
CA GLN A 28 -2.73 -8.26 18.24
C GLN A 28 -3.28 -6.84 18.49
N ASP A 29 -3.12 -5.92 17.53
CA ASP A 29 -3.53 -4.52 17.66
C ASP A 29 -4.43 -4.13 16.47
N ASP A 30 -5.72 -3.90 16.75
CA ASP A 30 -6.71 -3.55 15.75
C ASP A 30 -6.38 -2.25 15.00
N GLN A 31 -5.73 -1.27 15.64
CA GLN A 31 -5.32 -0.04 14.98
C GLN A 31 -4.18 -0.31 13.99
N LEU A 32 -3.21 -1.14 14.37
CA LEU A 32 -2.13 -1.54 13.46
C LEU A 32 -2.65 -2.38 12.29
N ILE A 33 -3.64 -3.26 12.52
CA ILE A 33 -4.32 -4.00 11.45
C ILE A 33 -5.00 -3.03 10.49
N GLN A 34 -5.77 -2.07 11.00
CA GLN A 34 -6.46 -1.08 10.17
C GLN A 34 -5.48 -0.22 9.37
N HIS A 35 -4.38 0.23 9.99
CA HIS A 35 -3.34 1.00 9.30
C HIS A 35 -2.69 0.20 8.16
N ARG A 36 -2.34 -1.07 8.39
CA ARG A 36 -1.79 -1.94 7.35
C ARG A 36 -2.78 -2.22 6.23
N ALA A 37 -4.06 -2.45 6.56
CA ALA A 37 -5.10 -2.65 5.57
C ALA A 37 -5.29 -1.40 4.67
N GLN A 38 -5.22 -0.20 5.25
CA GLN A 38 -5.28 1.05 4.48
C GLN A 38 -4.07 1.22 3.56
N LEU A 39 -2.87 0.92 4.04
CA LEU A 39 -1.64 0.93 3.25
C LEU A 39 -1.71 -0.06 2.07
N PHE A 40 -2.09 -1.31 2.33
CA PHE A 40 -2.22 -2.31 1.28
C PHE A 40 -3.33 -1.97 0.29
N LYS A 41 -4.46 -1.42 0.75
CA LYS A 41 -5.51 -0.91 -0.13
C LYS A 41 -5.01 0.24 -1.00
N ALA A 42 -4.19 1.13 -0.46
CA ALA A 42 -3.60 2.23 -1.21
C ALA A 42 -2.61 1.73 -2.28
N LEU A 43 -1.85 0.67 -2.02
CA LEU A 43 -0.88 0.12 -2.98
C LEU A 43 -1.45 -0.94 -3.93
N GLY A 44 -2.58 -1.57 -3.60
CA GLY A 44 -3.18 -2.68 -4.36
C GLY A 44 -3.93 -2.27 -5.64
N ASP A 45 -3.45 -1.26 -6.37
CA ASP A 45 -4.04 -0.76 -7.61
C ASP A 45 -2.95 -0.29 -8.58
N GLU A 46 -3.03 -0.76 -9.82
CA GLU A 46 -2.01 -0.53 -10.84
C GLU A 46 -1.77 0.95 -11.12
N THR A 47 -2.82 1.78 -11.11
CA THR A 47 -2.68 3.23 -11.34
C THR A 47 -1.98 3.89 -10.16
N ARG A 48 -2.30 3.49 -8.92
CA ARG A 48 -1.61 3.99 -7.72
C ARG A 48 -0.15 3.58 -7.70
N LEU A 49 0.20 2.37 -8.14
CA LEU A 49 1.59 1.93 -8.28
C LEU A 49 2.36 2.75 -9.33
N ARG A 50 1.73 3.10 -10.46
CA ARG A 50 2.33 4.01 -11.45
C ARG A 50 2.61 5.40 -10.87
N ILE A 51 1.66 5.95 -10.10
CA ILE A 51 1.85 7.24 -9.40
C ILE A 51 3.03 7.13 -8.43
N VAL A 52 3.07 6.09 -7.59
CA VAL A 52 4.16 5.84 -6.65
C VAL A 52 5.50 5.76 -7.37
N GLY A 53 5.59 5.01 -8.48
CA GLY A 53 6.82 4.91 -9.27
C GLY A 53 7.32 6.25 -9.81
N MET A 54 6.41 7.13 -10.27
CA MET A 54 6.81 8.49 -10.66
C MET A 54 7.29 9.31 -9.44
N LEU A 55 6.59 9.21 -8.31
CA LEU A 55 6.93 9.92 -7.08
C LEU A 55 8.22 9.43 -6.41
N MET A 56 8.72 8.23 -6.75
CA MET A 56 10.05 7.77 -6.35
C MET A 56 11.17 8.62 -6.97
N HIS A 57 10.91 9.30 -8.09
CA HIS A 57 11.90 10.07 -8.82
C HIS A 57 11.74 11.58 -8.68
N SER A 58 10.53 12.08 -8.40
CA SER A 58 10.29 13.51 -8.18
C SER A 58 8.98 13.74 -7.43
N ASP A 59 8.93 14.81 -6.64
CA ASP A 59 7.67 15.38 -6.17
C ASP A 59 6.87 15.92 -7.36
N LEU A 60 5.55 15.74 -7.37
CA LEU A 60 4.69 16.12 -8.51
C LEU A 60 3.40 16.81 -8.06
N CYS A 61 2.90 17.74 -8.86
CA CYS A 61 1.54 18.28 -8.73
C CYS A 61 0.50 17.32 -9.34
N MET A 62 -0.77 17.52 -8.98
CA MET A 62 -1.89 16.83 -9.63
C MET A 62 -1.87 17.01 -11.16
N CYS A 63 -1.51 18.21 -11.62
CA CYS A 63 -1.41 18.53 -13.05
C CYS A 63 -0.43 17.63 -13.80
N GLU A 64 0.77 17.44 -13.26
CA GLU A 64 1.82 16.60 -13.85
C GLU A 64 1.40 15.13 -13.86
N ILE A 65 0.82 14.64 -12.75
CA ILE A 65 0.31 13.27 -12.66
C ILE A 65 -0.81 13.01 -13.67
N THR A 66 -1.72 13.98 -13.83
CA THR A 66 -2.84 13.92 -14.78
C THR A 66 -2.32 13.88 -16.21
N ALA A 67 -1.35 14.75 -16.54
CA ALA A 67 -0.73 14.79 -17.86
C ALA A 67 0.02 13.48 -18.18
N ALA A 68 0.77 12.94 -17.21
CA ALA A 68 1.53 11.71 -17.39
C ALA A 68 0.65 10.47 -17.60
N LEU A 69 -0.47 10.36 -16.88
CA LEU A 69 -1.36 9.19 -16.94
C LEU A 69 -2.48 9.31 -17.97
N GLN A 70 -2.70 10.50 -18.54
CA GLN A 70 -3.82 10.77 -19.46
C GLN A 70 -5.19 10.40 -18.87
N LEU A 71 -5.35 10.57 -17.55
CA LEU A 71 -6.58 10.27 -16.82
C LEU A 71 -7.37 11.55 -16.49
N PRO A 72 -8.69 11.46 -16.29
CA PRO A 72 -9.46 12.60 -15.80
C PRO A 72 -8.96 13.08 -14.43
N PRO A 73 -8.97 14.40 -14.15
CA PRO A 73 -8.54 14.96 -12.86
C PRO A 73 -9.30 14.39 -11.65
N SER A 74 -10.59 14.06 -11.83
CA SER A 74 -11.41 13.43 -10.79
C SER A 74 -10.90 12.04 -10.39
N THR A 75 -10.48 11.24 -11.36
CA THR A 75 -9.87 9.93 -11.15
C THR A 75 -8.53 10.05 -10.43
N VAL A 76 -7.66 10.95 -10.91
CA VAL A 76 -6.35 11.19 -10.27
C VAL A 76 -6.51 11.67 -8.83
N THR A 77 -7.45 12.58 -8.57
CA THR A 77 -7.77 13.04 -7.21
C THR A 77 -8.22 11.89 -6.30
N HIS A 78 -9.02 10.96 -6.82
CA HIS A 78 -9.44 9.79 -6.06
C HIS A 78 -8.24 8.90 -5.68
N HIS A 79 -7.35 8.60 -6.63
CA HIS A 79 -6.13 7.84 -6.36
C HIS A 79 -5.24 8.54 -5.32
N LEU A 80 -5.03 9.85 -5.44
CA LEU A 80 -4.20 10.62 -4.51
C LEU A 80 -4.78 10.65 -3.09
N LYS A 81 -6.10 10.78 -2.94
CA LYS A 81 -6.77 10.67 -1.63
C LYS A 81 -6.58 9.30 -0.98
N LEU A 82 -6.58 8.22 -1.78
CA LEU A 82 -6.34 6.87 -1.25
C LEU A 82 -4.88 6.68 -0.85
N LEU A 83 -3.93 7.20 -1.64
CA LEU A 83 -2.51 7.20 -1.31
C LEU A 83 -2.23 7.99 -0.01
N GLU A 84 -2.85 9.16 0.15
CA GLU A 84 -2.73 10.00 1.35
C GLU A 84 -3.30 9.27 2.59
N ARG A 85 -4.51 8.68 2.49
CA ARG A 85 -5.11 7.89 3.59
C ARG A 85 -4.24 6.69 3.97
N GLY A 86 -3.60 6.05 3.00
CA GLY A 86 -2.66 4.95 3.24
C GLY A 86 -1.28 5.41 3.75
N LYS A 87 -1.07 6.71 3.98
CA LYS A 87 0.21 7.32 4.36
C LYS A 87 1.35 7.07 3.36
N VAL A 88 1.00 6.78 2.10
CA VAL A 88 1.97 6.52 1.02
C VAL A 88 2.59 7.82 0.50
N VAL A 89 1.87 8.93 0.61
CA VAL A 89 2.35 10.25 0.18
C VAL A 89 2.17 11.29 1.28
N HIS A 90 3.09 12.25 1.32
CA HIS A 90 2.92 13.52 2.00
C HIS A 90 2.37 14.56 1.01
N VAL A 91 1.61 15.52 1.54
CA VAL A 91 0.99 16.58 0.75
C VAL A 91 1.38 17.92 1.32
N TYR A 92 1.91 18.81 0.49
CA TYR A 92 2.24 20.18 0.89
C TYR A 92 1.87 21.18 -0.21
N LYS A 93 1.92 22.47 0.14
CA LYS A 93 1.60 23.57 -0.78
C LYS A 93 2.88 24.27 -1.22
N GLN A 94 3.01 24.51 -2.52
CA GLN A 94 4.06 25.33 -3.11
C GLN A 94 3.44 26.33 -4.07
N GLY A 95 3.32 27.59 -3.62
CA GLY A 95 2.56 28.62 -4.33
C GLY A 95 1.10 28.19 -4.53
N LYS A 96 0.65 28.16 -5.79
CA LYS A 96 -0.70 27.72 -6.16
C LYS A 96 -0.86 26.20 -6.27
N PHE A 97 0.23 25.45 -6.19
CA PHE A 97 0.23 24.01 -6.43
C PHE A 97 0.11 23.21 -5.13
N THR A 98 -0.69 22.15 -5.16
CA THR A 98 -0.59 21.05 -4.21
C THR A 98 0.44 20.07 -4.74
N ILE A 99 1.49 19.83 -3.97
CA ILE A 99 2.58 18.91 -4.30
C ILE A 99 2.42 17.63 -3.49
N TYR A 100 2.64 16.50 -4.16
CA TYR A 100 2.63 15.17 -3.57
C TYR A 100 4.07 14.65 -3.57
N GLN A 101 4.51 14.21 -2.40
CA GLN A 101 5.84 13.65 -2.15
C GLN A 101 5.69 12.22 -1.65
N LEU A 102 6.55 11.32 -2.11
CA LEU A 102 6.52 9.94 -1.61
C LEU A 102 6.95 9.87 -0.15
N ASN A 103 6.20 9.13 0.67
CA ASN A 103 6.64 8.75 2.00
C ASN A 103 7.62 7.56 1.89
N GLN A 104 8.90 7.85 1.70
CA GLN A 104 9.93 6.83 1.47
C GLN A 104 10.06 5.85 2.63
N GLU A 105 9.91 6.30 3.87
CA GLU A 105 10.01 5.44 5.07
C GLU A 105 8.96 4.33 5.08
N VAL A 106 7.76 4.63 4.59
CA VAL A 106 6.65 3.67 4.52
C VAL A 106 6.76 2.79 3.28
N VAL A 107 7.19 3.34 2.16
CA VAL A 107 7.07 2.69 0.85
C VAL A 107 8.30 1.86 0.49
N MET A 108 9.52 2.35 0.76
CA MET A 108 10.75 1.65 0.36
C MET A 108 10.84 0.22 0.88
N PRO A 109 10.50 -0.08 2.17
CA PRO A 109 10.54 -1.46 2.67
C PRO A 109 9.57 -2.42 1.95
N LEU A 110 8.58 -1.89 1.24
CA LEU A 110 7.60 -2.67 0.47
C LEU A 110 8.00 -2.84 -1.00
N MET A 111 8.89 -1.99 -1.50
CA MET A 111 9.35 -1.97 -2.91
C MET A 111 10.72 -2.62 -3.10
N GLU A 112 11.45 -2.92 -2.02
CA GLU A 112 12.67 -3.73 -2.07
C GLU A 112 12.34 -5.13 -2.59
N GLU A 113 12.58 -5.30 -3.89
CA GLU A 113 12.28 -6.50 -4.65
C GLU A 113 13.03 -7.71 -4.06
N ARG A 114 12.28 -8.63 -3.43
CA ARG A 114 12.70 -10.03 -3.38
C ARG A 114 12.65 -10.53 -4.82
N ARG A 115 13.81 -10.54 -5.48
CA ARG A 115 14.09 -11.01 -6.87
C ARG A 115 13.62 -12.45 -7.20
N ASP A 116 12.80 -13.07 -6.37
CA ASP A 116 12.39 -14.47 -6.47
C ASP A 116 10.94 -14.66 -6.93
N ILE A 117 10.15 -13.58 -7.10
CA ILE A 117 8.76 -13.71 -7.54
C ILE A 117 8.71 -13.71 -9.08
N HIS A 118 8.93 -14.88 -9.68
CA HIS A 118 8.52 -15.13 -11.06
C HIS A 118 6.99 -15.26 -11.06
N VAL A 119 6.29 -14.20 -11.44
CA VAL A 119 4.86 -14.24 -11.78
C VAL A 119 4.69 -14.92 -13.14
#